data_AF-A0A7V9NCU4-F1
#
_entry.id   AF-A0A7V9NCU4-F1
#
_cell.length_a   1.000
_cell.length_b   1.000
_cell.length_c   1.000
_cell.angle_alpha   90.00
_cell.angle_beta   90.00
_cell.angle_gamma   90.00
#
_symmetry.space_group_name_H-M   'P 1'
#
loop_
_entity.id
_entity.type
_entity.pdbx_description
1 polymer ?
#
loop_
_entity_poly.entity_id
_entity_poly.type
_entity_poly.pdbx_seq_one_letter_code
_entity_poly.pdbx_strand_id
1 'polypeptide(L)'
;MTAGEDRRVRMTGQERRAQLLDVGRSVFASVGYEAASIEEIAKRAKITKPVVYEHFGGKEGLYAVVVDREVRALVAAVTASLHGDHPRALVEQAALALLTYIEEEPDGFRVLIRDSPVTGGHGSLA
;
A
#
# COMPACT_ATOMS: atom_id res chain seq x y z
N MET A 1 -23.15 39.65 -8.11
CA MET A 1 -22.17 38.87 -8.87
C MET A 1 -21.01 38.57 -7.94
N THR A 2 -20.67 37.37 -7.48
CA THR A 2 -21.19 36.00 -7.57
C THR A 2 -20.56 35.28 -6.38
N ALA A 3 -21.36 34.91 -5.38
CA ALA A 3 -20.96 33.96 -4.36
C ALA A 3 -21.03 32.56 -4.99
N GLY A 4 -19.92 32.09 -5.53
CA GLY A 4 -19.74 30.69 -5.90
C GLY A 4 -19.16 29.97 -4.70
N GLU A 5 -20.04 29.48 -3.81
CA GLU A 5 -19.66 28.57 -2.74
C GLU A 5 -18.94 27.36 -3.36
N ASP A 6 -17.68 27.21 -2.97
CA ASP A 6 -16.86 26.03 -3.19
C ASP A 6 -17.54 24.85 -2.48
N ARG A 7 -18.48 24.20 -3.17
CA ARG A 7 -19.16 22.99 -2.70
C ARG A 7 -18.15 21.85 -2.69
N ARG A 8 -17.27 21.86 -1.67
CA ARG A 8 -16.38 20.75 -1.34
C ARG A 8 -17.25 19.51 -1.20
N VAL A 9 -17.25 18.68 -2.23
CA VAL A 9 -17.96 17.41 -2.26
C VAL A 9 -17.50 16.64 -1.02
N ARG A 10 -18.45 16.36 -0.13
CA ARG A 10 -18.14 15.68 1.13
C ARG A 10 -17.73 14.25 0.79
N MET A 11 -16.43 13.95 0.95
CA MET A 11 -15.92 12.59 0.75
C MET A 11 -16.72 11.61 1.62
N THR A 12 -17.10 10.49 1.01
CA THR A 12 -17.66 9.32 1.69
C THR A 12 -16.61 8.66 2.59
N GLY A 13 -17.05 7.83 3.53
CA GLY A 13 -16.13 7.05 4.37
C GLY A 13 -15.22 6.12 3.56
N GLN A 14 -15.69 5.61 2.42
CA GLN A 14 -14.90 4.76 1.52
C GLN A 14 -13.80 5.55 0.80
N GLU A 15 -14.11 6.72 0.24
CA GLU A 15 -13.12 7.59 -0.39
C GLU A 15 -12.05 8.04 0.63
N ARG A 16 -12.47 8.32 1.86
CA ARG A 16 -11.54 8.66 2.95
C ARG A 16 -10.62 7.50 3.31
N ARG A 17 -11.17 6.29 3.39
CA ARG A 17 -10.38 5.08 3.65
C ARG A 17 -9.36 4.82 2.53
N ALA A 18 -9.76 5.00 1.26
CA ALA A 18 -8.86 4.87 0.11
C ALA A 18 -7.72 5.90 0.15
N GLN A 19 -8.06 7.18 0.38
CA GLN A 19 -7.08 8.25 0.54
C GLN A 19 -6.05 7.94 1.64
N LEU A 20 -6.51 7.38 2.77
CA LEU A 20 -5.61 7.02 3.86
C LEU A 20 -4.65 5.89 3.49
N LEU A 21 -5.09 4.93 2.69
CA LEU A 21 -4.22 3.86 2.18
C LEU A 21 -3.16 4.41 1.25
N ASP A 22 -3.51 5.35 0.37
CA ASP A 22 -2.55 5.94 -0.58
C ASP A 22 -1.50 6.79 0.14
N VAL A 23 -1.92 7.62 1.09
CA VAL A 23 -1.01 8.41 1.92
C VAL A 23 -0.14 7.49 2.79
N GLY A 24 -0.74 6.46 3.40
CA GLY A 24 -0.03 5.47 4.19
C GLY A 24 1.06 4.76 3.39
N ARG A 25 0.71 4.24 2.19
CA ARG A 25 1.65 3.63 1.25
C ARG A 25 2.85 4.52 0.98
N SER A 26 2.62 5.78 0.60
CA SER A 26 3.70 6.71 0.28
C SER A 26 4.60 6.99 1.49
N VAL A 27 4.02 7.16 2.69
CA VAL A 27 4.80 7.35 3.93
C VAL A 27 5.65 6.12 4.22
N PHE A 28 5.06 4.92 4.25
CA PHE A 28 5.79 3.68 4.52
C PHE A 28 6.88 3.42 3.47
N ALA A 29 6.60 3.67 2.18
CA ALA A 29 7.59 3.55 1.12
C ALA A 29 8.79 4.51 1.31
N SER A 30 8.52 5.72 1.80
CA SER A 30 9.54 6.76 1.96
C SER A 30 10.46 6.54 3.17
N VAL A 31 9.89 6.27 4.34
CA VAL A 31 10.64 6.24 5.62
C VAL A 31 10.69 4.85 6.28
N GLY A 32 9.92 3.87 5.78
CA GLY A 32 9.79 2.56 6.42
C GLY A 32 8.74 2.53 7.53
N TYR A 33 8.40 1.33 8.01
CA TYR A 33 7.38 1.08 9.03
C TYR A 33 7.75 1.69 10.39
N GLU A 34 9.00 1.51 10.83
CA GLU A 34 9.45 1.95 12.15
C GLU A 34 9.42 3.47 12.29
N ALA A 35 9.95 4.18 11.29
CA ALA A 35 10.03 5.64 11.31
C ALA A 35 8.69 6.33 10.98
N ALA A 36 7.73 5.63 10.37
CA ALA A 36 6.42 6.19 10.06
C ALA A 36 5.59 6.47 11.33
N SER A 37 4.81 7.55 11.31
CA SER A 37 3.91 7.91 12.41
C SER A 37 2.48 8.17 11.94
N ILE A 38 1.49 7.81 12.79
CA ILE A 38 0.08 8.12 12.54
C ILE A 38 -0.16 9.62 12.47
N GLU A 39 0.62 10.41 13.21
CA GLU A 39 0.53 11.87 13.17
C GLU A 39 0.85 12.43 11.79
N GLU A 40 1.96 11.99 11.21
CA GLU A 40 2.38 12.42 9.88
C GLU A 40 1.39 11.98 8.81
N ILE A 41 0.93 10.73 8.88
CA ILE A 41 -0.05 10.18 7.93
C ILE A 41 -1.36 10.98 7.99
N ALA A 42 -1.89 11.22 9.21
CA ALA A 42 -3.11 12.00 9.40
C ALA A 42 -2.94 13.43 8.88
N LYS A 43 -1.80 14.07 9.16
CA LYS A 43 -1.47 15.41 8.68
C LYS A 43 -1.42 15.48 7.15
N ARG A 44 -0.75 14.53 6.49
CA ARG A 44 -0.64 14.44 5.02
C ARG A 44 -2.00 14.16 4.37
N ALA A 45 -2.81 13.30 4.99
CA ALA A 45 -4.17 13.00 4.54
C ALA A 45 -5.20 14.11 4.87
N LYS A 46 -4.79 15.16 5.61
CA LYS A 46 -5.67 16.25 6.08
C LYS A 46 -6.85 15.76 6.92
N ILE A 47 -6.58 14.80 7.81
CA ILE A 47 -7.55 14.26 8.76
C ILE A 47 -7.00 14.26 10.20
N THR A 48 -7.83 13.87 11.16
CA THR A 48 -7.44 13.76 12.57
C THR A 48 -6.97 12.33 12.90
N LYS A 49 -6.11 12.20 13.92
CA LYS A 49 -5.62 10.88 14.39
C LYS A 49 -6.77 9.89 14.70
N PRO A 50 -7.86 10.28 15.40
CA PRO A 50 -8.95 9.36 15.72
C PRO A 50 -9.57 8.67 14.49
N VAL A 51 -9.62 9.36 13.35
CA VAL A 51 -10.15 8.78 12.10
C VAL A 51 -9.25 7.66 11.56
N VAL A 52 -7.92 7.75 11.76
CA VAL A 52 -7.01 6.67 11.41
C VAL A 52 -7.26 5.45 12.30
N TYR A 53 -7.41 5.66 13.61
CA TYR A 53 -7.72 4.59 14.55
C TYR A 53 -9.09 3.96 14.28
N GLU A 54 -10.10 4.74 13.90
CA GLU A 54 -11.43 4.23 13.54
C GLU A 54 -11.38 3.29 12.32
N HIS A 55 -10.62 3.65 11.28
CA HIS A 55 -10.58 2.87 10.05
C HIS A 55 -9.61 1.68 10.08
N PHE A 56 -8.52 1.79 10.86
CA PHE A 56 -7.40 0.85 10.77
C PHE A 56 -6.88 0.36 12.12
N GLY A 57 -7.38 0.86 13.25
CA GLY A 57 -6.93 0.44 14.57
C GLY A 57 -5.52 0.90 14.97
N GLY A 58 -4.80 1.63 14.11
CA GLY A 58 -3.45 2.14 14.41
C GLY A 58 -2.48 2.05 13.23
N LYS A 59 -1.17 2.14 13.52
CA LYS A 59 -0.10 2.07 12.51
C LYS A 59 0.01 0.68 11.94
N GLU A 60 -0.02 -0.33 12.81
CA GLU A 60 0.06 -1.75 12.52
C GLU A 60 -1.04 -2.16 11.54
N GLY A 61 -2.29 -1.81 11.85
CA GLY A 61 -3.43 -2.18 11.01
C GLY A 61 -3.48 -1.41 9.69
N LEU A 62 -3.05 -0.14 9.66
CA LEU A 62 -2.92 0.59 8.40
C LEU A 62 -1.83 -0.05 7.53
N TYR A 63 -0.68 -0.38 8.10
CA TYR A 63 0.42 -1.03 7.41
C TYR A 63 0.00 -2.41 6.85
N ALA A 64 -0.66 -3.23 7.66
CA ALA A 64 -1.15 -4.54 7.24
C ALA A 64 -2.09 -4.46 6.03
N VAL A 65 -3.01 -3.48 6.01
CA VAL A 65 -3.92 -3.29 4.87
C VAL A 65 -3.18 -2.77 3.63
N VAL A 66 -2.18 -1.89 3.79
CA VAL A 66 -1.33 -1.46 2.67
C VAL A 66 -0.57 -2.67 2.10
N VAL A 67 0.11 -3.46 2.92
CA VAL A 67 0.85 -4.65 2.48
C VAL A 67 -0.07 -5.64 1.76
N ASP A 68 -1.24 -5.97 2.34
CA ASP A 68 -2.21 -6.88 1.71
C ASP A 68 -2.66 -6.35 0.32
N ARG A 69 -2.89 -5.04 0.20
CA ARG A 69 -3.23 -4.41 -1.09
C ARG A 69 -2.11 -4.55 -2.12
N GLU A 70 -0.87 -4.24 -1.74
CA GLU A 70 0.27 -4.30 -2.67
C GLU A 70 0.62 -5.75 -3.06
N VAL A 71 0.52 -6.70 -2.13
CA VAL A 71 0.68 -8.14 -2.43
C VAL A 71 -0.39 -8.60 -3.43
N ARG A 72 -1.66 -8.24 -3.20
CA ARG A 72 -2.75 -8.60 -4.14
C ARG A 72 -2.53 -7.99 -5.51
N ALA A 73 -2.09 -6.74 -5.58
CA ALA A 73 -1.81 -6.06 -6.85
C ALA A 73 -0.69 -6.79 -7.62
N LEU A 74 0.42 -7.09 -6.96
CA LEU A 74 1.54 -7.82 -7.58
C LEU A 74 1.13 -9.22 -8.04
N VAL A 75 0.46 -10.01 -7.19
CA VAL A 75 -0.01 -11.36 -7.54
C VAL A 75 -0.97 -11.29 -8.72
N ALA A 76 -1.92 -10.36 -8.72
CA ALA A 76 -2.85 -10.18 -9.82
C ALA A 76 -2.15 -9.82 -11.13
N ALA A 77 -1.17 -8.92 -11.11
CA ALA A 77 -0.39 -8.52 -12.28
C ALA A 77 0.39 -9.72 -12.86
N VAL A 78 1.07 -10.49 -12.00
CA VAL A 78 1.78 -11.70 -12.42
C VAL A 78 0.80 -12.72 -12.98
N THR A 79 -0.25 -13.09 -12.25
CA THR A 79 -1.23 -14.08 -12.70
C THR A 79 -1.90 -13.70 -14.03
N ALA A 80 -2.23 -12.42 -14.23
CA ALA A 80 -2.81 -11.94 -15.48
C ALA A 80 -1.84 -12.00 -16.67
N SER A 81 -0.53 -11.96 -16.42
CA SER A 81 0.49 -12.05 -17.46
C SER A 81 0.75 -13.48 -17.95
N LEU A 82 0.41 -14.50 -17.15
CA LEU A 82 0.74 -15.90 -17.42
C LEU A 82 -0.22 -16.50 -18.46
N HIS A 83 0.34 -17.02 -19.56
CA HIS A 83 -0.42 -17.72 -20.59
C HIS A 83 0.45 -18.70 -21.38
N GLY A 84 -0.17 -19.81 -21.81
CA GLY A 84 0.49 -20.90 -22.55
C GLY A 84 1.09 -21.97 -21.64
N ASP A 85 1.75 -22.97 -22.25
CA ASP A 85 2.16 -24.21 -21.56
C ASP A 85 3.68 -24.40 -21.44
N HIS A 86 4.50 -23.48 -21.99
CA HIS A 86 5.95 -23.61 -21.98
C HIS A 86 6.57 -22.99 -20.71
N PRO A 87 7.27 -23.76 -19.85
CA PRO A 87 7.80 -23.26 -18.57
C PRO A 87 8.72 -22.04 -18.72
N ARG A 88 9.58 -22.03 -19.75
CA ARG A 88 10.46 -20.89 -20.02
C ARG A 88 9.68 -19.60 -20.32
N ALA A 89 8.63 -19.70 -21.13
CA ALA A 89 7.80 -18.55 -21.49
C ALA A 89 7.03 -18.02 -20.27
N LEU A 90 6.52 -18.91 -19.41
CA LEU A 90 5.85 -18.53 -18.16
C LEU A 90 6.80 -17.78 -17.20
N VAL A 91 8.05 -18.22 -17.08
CA VAL A 91 9.06 -17.52 -16.25
C VAL A 91 9.40 -16.15 -16.83
N GLU A 92 9.57 -16.04 -18.15
CA GLU A 92 9.83 -14.77 -18.83
C GLU A 92 8.65 -13.79 -18.64
N GLN A 93 7.40 -14.26 -18.76
CA GLN A 93 6.20 -13.46 -18.50
C GLN A 93 6.12 -13.00 -17.04
N ALA A 94 6.34 -13.90 -16.07
CA ALA A 94 6.32 -13.56 -14.66
C ALA A 94 7.40 -12.52 -14.31
N ALA A 95 8.61 -12.67 -14.86
CA ALA A 95 9.70 -11.74 -14.66
C ALA A 95 9.38 -10.36 -15.23
N LEU A 96 8.83 -10.30 -16.46
CA LEU A 96 8.41 -9.04 -17.06
C LEU A 96 7.29 -8.37 -16.26
N ALA A 97 6.27 -9.11 -15.82
CA ALA A 97 5.18 -8.56 -15.01
C ALA A 97 5.67 -8.00 -13.67
N LEU A 98 6.61 -8.68 -13.01
CA LEU A 98 7.26 -8.18 -11.81
C LEU A 98 8.04 -6.88 -12.08
N LEU A 99 8.86 -6.85 -13.13
CA LEU A 99 9.63 -5.67 -13.51
C LEU A 99 8.72 -4.48 -13.86
N THR A 100 7.65 -4.72 -14.61
CA THR A 100 6.62 -3.72 -14.90
C THR A 100 5.96 -3.19 -13.63
N TYR A 101 5.61 -4.07 -12.68
CA TYR A 101 5.07 -3.60 -11.38
C TYR A 101 6.08 -2.75 -10.61
N ILE A 102 7.38 -3.10 -10.64
CA ILE A 102 8.44 -2.30 -9.99
C ILE A 102 8.54 -0.90 -10.63
N GLU A 103 8.41 -0.82 -11.96
CA GLU A 103 8.49 0.44 -12.71
C GLU A 103 7.25 1.32 -12.52
N GLU A 104 6.05 0.75 -12.61
CA GLU A 104 4.79 1.48 -12.53
C GLU A 104 4.40 1.81 -11.09
N GLU A 105 4.73 0.94 -10.13
CA GLU A 105 4.29 1.04 -8.73
C GLU A 105 5.45 0.97 -7.72
N PRO A 106 6.43 1.90 -7.83
CA PRO A 106 7.68 1.84 -7.04
C PRO A 106 7.46 1.96 -5.53
N ASP A 107 6.46 2.74 -5.10
CA ASP A 107 6.13 2.85 -3.67
C ASP A 107 5.53 1.55 -3.12
N GLY A 108 4.75 0.85 -3.95
CA GLY A 108 4.15 -0.44 -3.59
C GLY A 108 5.22 -1.50 -3.41
N PHE A 109 6.13 -1.59 -4.37
CA PHE A 109 7.29 -2.47 -4.26
C PHE A 109 8.18 -2.13 -3.07
N ARG A 110 8.45 -0.83 -2.81
CA ARG A 110 9.23 -0.39 -1.63
C ARG A 110 8.62 -0.83 -0.32
N VAL A 111 7.29 -0.75 -0.18
CA VAL A 111 6.60 -1.23 1.02
C VAL A 111 6.83 -2.73 1.22
N LEU A 112 6.77 -3.52 0.15
CA LEU A 112 6.95 -4.97 0.22
C LEU A 112 8.39 -5.38 0.62
N ILE A 113 9.41 -4.66 0.15
CA ILE A 113 10.82 -5.03 0.36
C ILE A 113 11.46 -4.42 1.62
N ARG A 114 10.96 -3.28 2.12
CA ARG A 114 11.63 -2.57 3.22
C ARG A 114 11.38 -3.22 4.57
N ASP A 115 10.16 -3.64 4.86
CA ASP A 115 9.75 -4.00 6.21
C ASP A 115 8.77 -5.19 6.25
N SER A 116 9.02 -6.24 5.46
CA SER A 116 8.29 -7.50 5.65
C SER A 116 8.53 -7.99 7.09
N PRO A 117 7.50 -8.12 7.93
CA PRO A 117 7.66 -8.62 9.30
C PRO A 117 8.12 -10.09 9.37
N VAL A 118 8.42 -10.73 8.23
CA VAL A 118 8.90 -12.12 8.13
C VAL A 118 10.20 -12.37 8.90
N THR A 119 10.92 -11.35 9.36
CA THR A 119 12.11 -11.53 10.23
C THR A 119 11.86 -11.33 11.74
N GLY A 120 10.60 -11.21 12.19
CA GLY A 120 10.26 -11.02 13.61
C GLY A 120 9.75 -12.25 14.37
N GLY A 121 9.64 -13.42 13.72
CA GLY A 121 9.13 -14.65 14.33
C GLY A 121 10.23 -15.64 14.70
N HIS A 122 10.32 -15.97 15.98
CA HIS A 122 11.30 -16.90 16.56
C HIS A 122 11.41 -18.25 15.84
N GLY A 123 12.60 -18.52 15.29
CA GLY A 123 13.06 -19.85 14.94
C GLY A 123 14.31 -20.17 15.75
N SER A 124 14.14 -20.61 17.00
CA SER A 124 15.20 -21.34 17.71
C SER A 124 15.37 -22.67 16.98
N LEU A 125 16.42 -22.78 16.18
CA LEU A 125 16.91 -24.09 15.73
C LEU A 125 17.75 -24.66 16.87
N ALA A 126 17.10 -25.50 17.67
CA ALA A 126 17.76 -26.57 18.41
C ALA A 126 18.13 -27.69 17.44
#